data_AF-A0A9D6QRF1-F1
#
_entry.id   AF-A0A9D6QRF1-F1
#
_cell.length_a   1.000
_cell.length_b   1.000
_cell.length_c   1.000
_cell.angle_alpha   90.00
_cell.angle_beta   90.00
_cell.angle_gamma   90.00
#
_symmetry.space_group_name_H-M   'P 1'
#
loop_
_entity.id
_entity.type
_entity.pdbx_description
1 polymer ?
#
loop_
_entity_poly.entity_id
_entity_poly.type
_entity_poly.pdbx_seq_one_letter_code
_entity_poly.pdbx_strand_id
1 'polypeptide(L)'
;MNYPLSLAWSGLLQVNMHFKDRDRGMNAEPLDSGGSFLWLSPGVSYSLTRAAKVYGFGQLPLYQRVNGVQLSSGWSAAAGASWHF
;
A
#
# COMPACT_ATOMS: atom_id res chain seq x y z
N MET A 1 -0.60 4.34 -11.81
CA MET A 1 -0.19 4.35 -13.23
C MET A 1 0.46 3.01 -13.55
N ASN A 2 0.17 2.40 -14.70
CA ASN A 2 0.79 1.13 -15.14
C ASN A 2 1.53 1.37 -16.47
N TYR A 3 2.79 0.96 -16.58
CA TYR A 3 3.62 1.13 -17.78
C TYR A 3 4.12 -0.23 -18.28
N PRO A 4 3.71 -0.70 -19.47
CA PRO A 4 4.26 -1.93 -20.04
C PRO A 4 5.75 -1.76 -20.36
N LEU A 5 6.60 -2.63 -19.83
CA LEU A 5 8.04 -2.64 -20.08
C LEU A 5 8.42 -3.65 -21.18
N SER A 6 7.60 -4.70 -21.35
CA SER A 6 7.63 -5.65 -22.48
C SER A 6 6.26 -6.31 -22.66
N LEU A 7 6.10 -7.26 -23.61
CA LEU A 7 4.85 -8.03 -23.79
C LEU A 7 4.37 -8.75 -22.51
N ALA A 8 5.27 -9.04 -21.57
CA ALA A 8 4.94 -9.76 -20.33
C ALA A 8 5.15 -8.92 -19.06
N TRP A 9 6.06 -7.94 -19.07
CA TRP A 9 6.39 -7.13 -17.89
C TRP A 9 5.64 -5.79 -17.87
N SER A 10 5.16 -5.39 -16.70
CA SER A 10 4.62 -4.04 -16.51
C SER A 10 5.06 -3.45 -15.17
N GLY A 11 5.47 -2.19 -15.18
CA GLY A 11 5.80 -1.41 -13.99
C GLY A 11 4.55 -0.78 -13.38
N LEU A 12 4.44 -0.85 -12.06
CA LEU A 12 3.35 -0.29 -11.28
C LEU A 12 3.87 0.85 -10.41
N LEU A 13 3.15 1.96 -10.39
CA LEU A 13 3.39 3.04 -9.43
C LEU A 13 2.06 3.50 -8.86
N GLN A 14 1.94 3.42 -7.53
CA GLN A 14 0.75 3.80 -6.79
C GLN A 14 1.12 4.78 -5.68
N VAL A 15 0.22 5.73 -5.43
CA VAL A 15 0.29 6.65 -4.29
C VAL A 15 -0.95 6.39 -3.46
N ASN A 16 -0.76 6.14 -2.16
CA ASN A 16 -1.84 5.84 -1.24
C ASN A 16 -1.88 6.87 -0.13
N MET A 17 -3.02 7.52 0.05
CA MET A 17 -3.26 8.41 1.17
C MET A 17 -4.30 7.79 2.10
N HIS A 18 -4.00 7.75 3.39
CA HIS A 18 -4.90 7.22 4.40
C HIS A 18 -5.04 8.23 5.54
N PHE A 19 -6.28 8.60 5.84
CA PHE A 19 -6.62 9.44 6.98
C PHE A 19 -7.51 8.63 7.90
N LYS A 20 -7.09 8.54 9.16
CA LYS A 20 -7.87 7.90 10.22
C LYS A 20 -8.12 8.95 11.31
N ASP A 21 -9.39 9.17 11.62
CA ASP A 21 -9.76 9.98 12.79
C ASP A 21 -9.43 9.24 14.09
N ARG A 22 -9.42 9.99 15.20
CA ARG A 22 -9.25 9.42 16.55
C ARG A 22 -10.42 8.50 16.88
N ASP A 23 -10.10 7.38 17.51
CA ASP A 23 -11.11 6.43 17.96
C ASP A 23 -11.95 7.07 19.09
N ARG A 24 -13.24 6.72 19.19
CA ARG A 24 -14.19 7.27 20.17
C ARG A 24 -14.91 6.14 20.90
N GLY A 25 -15.20 6.35 22.18
CA GLY A 25 -15.95 5.39 23.02
C GLY A 25 -15.38 5.30 24.44
N MET A 26 -16.09 4.63 25.34
CA MET A 26 -15.70 4.49 26.75
C MET A 26 -14.35 3.79 26.95
N ASN A 27 -13.97 2.90 26.03
CA ASN A 27 -12.72 2.16 26.06
C ASN A 27 -11.75 2.59 24.93
N ALA A 28 -12.03 3.71 24.26
CA ALA A 28 -11.13 4.21 23.23
C ALA A 28 -9.96 4.95 23.88
N GLU A 29 -8.84 4.99 23.18
CA GLU A 29 -7.65 5.75 23.56
C GLU A 29 -7.44 6.85 22.51
N PRO A 30 -8.17 7.99 22.58
CA PRO A 30 -8.22 8.96 21.50
C PRO A 30 -6.90 9.70 21.30
N LEU A 31 -6.07 9.76 22.35
CA LEU A 31 -4.77 10.44 22.32
C LEU A 31 -3.70 9.64 21.55
N ASP A 32 -3.86 8.31 21.48
CA ASP A 32 -2.92 7.37 20.86
C ASP A 32 -3.51 6.68 19.61
N SER A 33 -4.56 7.26 19.03
CA SER A 33 -5.24 6.72 17.85
C SER A 33 -5.42 7.76 16.74
N GLY A 34 -5.71 7.29 15.53
CA GLY A 34 -5.82 8.13 14.35
C GLY A 34 -4.47 8.59 13.81
N GLY A 35 -4.48 9.14 12.60
CA GLY A 35 -3.28 9.59 11.93
C GLY A 35 -3.48 9.85 10.44
N SER A 36 -2.45 10.36 9.81
CA SER A 36 -2.41 10.62 8.37
C SER A 36 -1.17 9.99 7.77
N PHE A 37 -1.35 9.22 6.72
CA PHE A 37 -0.30 8.44 6.09
C PHE A 37 -0.31 8.67 4.59
N LEU A 38 0.87 8.88 4.01
CA LEU A 38 1.09 8.91 2.57
C LEU A 38 2.14 7.86 2.24
N TRP A 39 1.81 6.97 1.32
CA TRP A 39 2.69 5.91 0.87
C TRP A 39 2.94 6.02 -0.63
N LEU A 40 4.20 5.84 -1.01
CA LEU A 40 4.59 5.58 -2.39
C LEU A 40 4.78 4.08 -2.54
N SER A 41 4.13 3.49 -3.54
CA SER A 41 4.14 2.05 -3.75
C SER A 41 4.63 1.69 -5.16
N PRO A 42 5.95 1.61 -5.37
CA PRO A 42 6.50 1.07 -6.61
C PRO A 42 6.33 -0.46 -6.65
N GLY A 43 6.06 -0.99 -7.83
CA GLY A 43 5.87 -2.41 -8.04
C GLY A 43 6.09 -2.85 -9.47
N VAL A 44 5.98 -4.15 -9.68
CA VAL A 44 6.11 -4.81 -10.96
C VAL A 44 5.09 -5.92 -11.06
N SER A 45 4.61 -6.17 -12.27
CA SER A 45 3.78 -7.31 -12.60
C SER A 45 4.33 -8.07 -13.80
N TYR A 46 4.07 -9.37 -13.81
CA TYR A 46 4.42 -10.28 -14.89
C TYR A 46 3.18 -11.05 -15.34
N SER A 47 2.90 -11.02 -16.64
CA SER A 47 1.82 -11.77 -17.26
C SER A 47 2.28 -13.20 -17.55
N LEU A 48 1.77 -14.16 -16.79
CA LEU A 48 2.02 -15.59 -16.99
C LEU A 48 1.25 -16.09 -18.22
N THR A 49 0.00 -15.66 -18.35
CA THR A 49 -0.87 -15.94 -19.51
C THR A 49 -1.71 -14.70 -19.80
N ARG A 50 -2.61 -14.77 -20.79
CA ARG A 50 -3.60 -13.70 -21.04
C ARG A 50 -4.60 -13.53 -19.87
N ALA A 51 -4.81 -14.59 -19.09
CA ALA A 51 -5.76 -14.63 -17.98
C ALA A 51 -5.09 -14.50 -16.61
N ALA A 52 -3.77 -14.77 -16.50
CA ALA A 52 -3.06 -14.88 -15.24
C ALA A 52 -1.89 -13.90 -15.15
N LYS A 53 -1.79 -13.19 -14.02
CA LYS A 53 -0.69 -12.27 -13.73
C LYS A 53 -0.22 -12.42 -12.29
N VAL A 54 1.08 -12.33 -12.07
CA VAL A 54 1.67 -12.17 -10.73
C VAL A 54 2.19 -10.75 -10.58
N TYR A 55 2.18 -10.23 -9.37
CA TYR A 55 2.64 -8.88 -9.08
C TYR A 55 3.24 -8.78 -7.69
N GLY A 56 4.07 -7.78 -7.50
CA GLY A 56 4.60 -7.39 -6.21
C GLY A 56 4.85 -5.89 -6.14
N PHE A 57 4.69 -5.31 -4.96
CA PHE A 57 4.99 -3.90 -4.71
C PHE A 57 5.52 -3.70 -3.30
N GLY A 58 6.45 -2.76 -3.16
CA GLY A 58 6.86 -2.22 -1.86
C GLY A 58 6.00 -1.00 -1.55
N GLN A 59 5.73 -0.72 -0.28
CA GLN A 59 5.10 0.51 0.19
C GLN A 59 6.10 1.23 1.10
N LEU A 60 6.48 2.43 0.69
CA LEU A 60 7.40 3.30 1.39
C LEU A 60 6.63 4.49 1.96
N PRO A 61 6.72 4.77 3.26
CA PRO A 61 6.05 5.91 3.84
C PRO A 61 6.74 7.19 3.41
N LEU A 62 6.04 8.05 2.67
CA LEU A 62 6.48 9.40 2.36
C LEU A 62 6.12 10.38 3.50
N TYR A 63 4.99 10.13 4.16
CA TYR A 63 4.51 10.94 5.27
C TYR A 63 3.82 10.05 6.30
N GLN A 64 4.18 10.21 7.57
CA GLN A 64 3.52 9.53 8.69
C GLN A 64 3.32 10.54 9.81
N ARG A 65 2.06 10.93 10.03
CA ARG A 65 1.64 11.67 11.23
C ARG A 65 0.77 10.73 12.05
N VAL A 66 1.38 10.09 13.04
CA VAL A 66 0.67 9.31 14.06
C VAL A 66 0.38 10.18 15.27
N ASN A 67 -0.70 9.90 15.99
CA ASN A 67 -0.93 10.48 17.31
C ASN A 67 -0.30 9.56 18.37
N GLY A 68 0.41 10.13 19.35
CA GLY A 68 0.92 9.37 20.48
C GLY A 68 2.09 8.43 20.16
N VAL A 69 2.20 7.34 20.95
CA VAL A 69 3.29 6.35 20.82
C VAL A 69 2.80 5.17 19.97
N GLN A 70 2.67 5.39 18.66
CA GLN A 70 2.24 4.34 17.73
C GLN A 70 3.43 3.76 16.97
N LEU A 71 3.56 2.43 16.98
CA LEU A 71 4.52 1.70 16.15
C LEU A 71 4.09 1.82 14.68
N SER A 72 4.74 2.69 13.91
CA SER A 72 4.55 2.79 12.47
C SER A 72 5.62 1.98 11.73
N SER A 73 5.21 1.15 10.77
CA SER A 73 6.16 0.42 9.94
C SER A 73 6.95 1.37 9.03
N GLY A 74 8.28 1.22 8.99
CA GLY A 74 9.16 2.01 8.12
C GLY A 74 9.09 1.60 6.65
N TRP A 75 8.52 0.43 6.34
CA TRP A 75 8.23 -0.04 4.99
C TRP A 75 7.21 -1.19 5.03
N SER A 76 6.64 -1.55 3.90
CA SER A 76 5.79 -2.74 3.75
C SER A 76 6.04 -3.34 2.37
N ALA A 77 5.77 -4.62 2.17
CA ALA A 77 5.80 -5.22 0.85
C ALA A 77 4.68 -6.23 0.72
N ALA A 78 4.11 -6.35 -0.48
CA ALA A 78 3.07 -7.31 -0.79
C ALA A 78 3.34 -7.93 -2.16
N ALA A 79 2.97 -9.19 -2.29
CA ALA A 79 2.98 -9.91 -3.56
C ALA A 79 1.69 -10.70 -3.69
N GLY A 80 1.24 -10.90 -4.93
CA GLY A 80 -0.03 -11.58 -5.21
C GLY A 80 -0.11 -12.12 -6.63
N ALA A 81 -1.15 -12.91 -6.86
CA ALA A 81 -1.52 -13.41 -8.17
C ALA A 81 -2.97 -13.03 -8.45
N SER A 82 -3.27 -12.74 -9.71
CA SER A 82 -4.61 -12.44 -10.20
C SER A 82 -4.94 -13.34 -11.38
N TRP A 83 -6.18 -13.82 -11.41
CA TRP A 83 -6.73 -14.65 -12.48
C TRP A 83 -8.05 -14.04 -12.95
N HIS A 84 -8.25 -13.95 -14.26
CA HIS A 84 -9.49 -13.50 -14.89
C HIS A 84 -10.14 -14.66 -15.66
N PHE A 85 -11.43 -14.89 -15.44
CA PHE A 85 -12.21 -15.99 -16.04
C PHE A 85 -12.98 -15.52 -17.27
#